data_AF-A0A7C2KII4-F1
#
_entry.id   AF-A0A7C2KII4-F1
#
_cell.length_a   1.000
_cell.length_b   1.000
_cell.length_c   1.000
_cell.angle_alpha   90.00
_cell.angle_beta   90.00
_cell.angle_gamma   90.00
#
_symmetry.space_group_name_H-M   'P 1'
#
loop_
_entity.id
_entity.type
_entity.pdbx_description
1 polymer ?
#
loop_
_entity_poly.entity_id
_entity_poly.type
_entity_poly.pdbx_seq_one_letter_code
_entity_poly.pdbx_strand_id
1 'polypeptide(L)'
;MEDEILKLRHSAAHVMADAVKQLFPQAKLGIGPAIDNGFYYDFDLDYNLSPEDFIKIEQKMSEIIKQGHTFVKKVVTREEACKIFKQRQEPYK
;
A
#
# COMPACT_ATOMS: atom_id res chain seq x y z
N MET A 1 5.58 -3.68 -22.99
CA MET A 1 5.17 -2.31 -22.61
C MET A 1 4.04 -2.36 -21.59
N GLU A 2 2.99 -3.14 -21.84
CA GLU A 2 1.86 -3.32 -20.93
C GLU A 2 2.24 -3.90 -19.56
N ASP A 3 3.09 -4.94 -19.53
CA ASP A 3 3.58 -5.53 -18.27
C ASP A 3 4.36 -4.55 -17.37
N GLU A 4 5.12 -3.63 -17.96
CA GLU A 4 5.88 -2.64 -17.20
C GLU A 4 4.96 -1.60 -16.57
N ILE A 5 3.91 -1.19 -17.29
CA ILE A 5 2.88 -0.29 -16.76
C ILE A 5 2.12 -0.97 -15.61
N LEU A 6 1.78 -2.25 -15.75
CA LEU A 6 1.11 -3.01 -14.69
C LEU A 6 1.98 -3.12 -13.42
N LYS A 7 3.29 -3.37 -13.57
CA LYS A 7 4.23 -3.34 -12.43
C LYS A 7 4.28 -1.97 -11.76
N LEU A 8 4.36 -0.89 -12.54
CA LEU A 8 4.36 0.48 -12.00
C LEU A 8 3.07 0.78 -11.22
N ARG A 9 1.91 0.41 -11.76
CA ARG A 9 0.62 0.55 -11.07
C ARG A 9 0.56 -0.28 -9.78
N HIS A 10 1.09 -1.49 -9.81
CA HIS A 10 1.16 -2.33 -8.62
C HIS A 10 2.09 -1.71 -7.55
N SER A 11 3.26 -1.20 -7.95
CA SER A 11 4.16 -0.46 -7.06
C SER A 11 3.49 0.80 -6.49
N ALA A 12 2.70 1.53 -7.28
CA ALA A 12 1.94 2.68 -6.81
C ALA A 12 0.90 2.30 -5.74
N ALA A 13 0.27 1.13 -5.85
CA ALA A 13 -0.61 0.60 -4.80
C ALA A 13 0.14 0.38 -3.47
N HIS A 14 1.37 -0.13 -3.51
CA HIS A 14 2.22 -0.26 -2.31
C HIS A 14 2.60 1.11 -1.71
N VAL A 15 2.90 2.10 -2.55
CA VAL A 15 3.18 3.48 -2.09
C VAL A 15 1.94 4.08 -1.41
N MET A 16 0.74 3.85 -1.97
CA MET A 16 -0.51 4.30 -1.35
C MET A 16 -0.74 3.62 0.01
N ALA A 17 -0.47 2.31 0.12
CA ALA A 17 -0.57 1.61 1.39
C ALA A 17 0.39 2.18 2.45
N ASP A 18 1.64 2.49 2.08
CA ASP A 18 2.58 3.16 2.99
C ASP A 18 2.10 4.57 3.39
N ALA A 19 1.63 5.37 2.44
CA ALA A 19 1.06 6.69 2.72
C ALA A 19 -0.13 6.61 3.69
N VAL A 20 -1.05 5.68 3.47
CA VAL A 20 -2.20 5.45 4.35
C VAL A 20 -1.75 4.97 5.72
N LYS A 21 -0.78 4.06 5.85
CA LYS A 21 -0.25 3.65 7.16
C LYS A 21 0.45 4.79 7.90
N GLN A 22 1.07 5.75 7.20
CA GLN A 22 1.69 6.91 7.84
C GLN A 22 0.65 7.96 8.31
N LEU A 23 -0.42 8.16 7.55
CA LEU A 23 -1.49 9.12 7.88
C LEU A 23 -2.53 8.53 8.86
N PHE A 24 -2.81 7.24 8.73
CA PHE A 24 -3.80 6.47 9.49
C PHE A 24 -3.14 5.20 10.04
N PRO A 25 -2.35 5.29 11.14
CA PRO A 25 -1.55 4.16 11.63
C PRO A 25 -2.33 2.89 11.98
N GLN A 26 -3.62 3.05 12.34
CA GLN A 26 -4.51 1.95 12.71
C GLN A 26 -5.18 1.27 11.49
N ALA A 27 -4.99 1.82 10.29
CA ALA A 27 -5.51 1.21 9.05
C ALA A 27 -4.96 -0.21 8.90
N LYS A 28 -5.83 -1.16 8.55
CA LYS A 28 -5.38 -2.52 8.17
C LYS A 28 -5.47 -2.69 6.67
N LEU A 29 -4.51 -3.41 6.13
CA LEU A 29 -4.31 -3.58 4.70
C LEU A 29 -5.04 -4.82 4.18
N GLY A 30 -6.02 -4.61 3.30
CA GLY A 30 -6.70 -5.66 2.54
C GLY A 30 -5.91 -6.08 1.29
N ILE A 31 -6.45 -5.85 0.09
CA ILE A 31 -5.82 -6.17 -1.20
C ILE A 31 -5.60 -4.91 -2.05
N GLY A 32 -4.58 -4.92 -2.91
CA GLY A 32 -4.29 -3.77 -3.78
C GLY A 32 -3.72 -4.16 -5.14
N PRO A 33 -4.55 -4.65 -6.07
CA PRO A 33 -4.10 -5.06 -7.39
C PRO A 33 -3.95 -3.86 -8.34
N ALA A 34 -3.12 -4.05 -9.37
CA ALA A 34 -3.17 -3.21 -10.57
C ALA A 34 -4.35 -3.63 -11.45
N ILE A 35 -4.92 -2.67 -12.18
CA ILE A 35 -6.01 -2.87 -13.14
C ILE A 35 -5.69 -2.14 -14.46
N ASP A 36 -6.51 -2.37 -15.48
CA ASP A 36 -6.31 -1.90 -16.86
C ASP A 36 -6.00 -0.40 -16.98
N ASN A 37 -6.58 0.42 -16.11
CA ASN A 37 -6.43 1.88 -16.14
C ASN A 37 -5.90 2.48 -14.83
N GLY A 38 -5.38 1.68 -13.90
CA GLY A 38 -4.92 2.18 -12.61
C GLY A 38 -4.65 1.09 -11.59
N PHE A 39 -5.01 1.35 -10.35
CA PHE A 39 -4.95 0.41 -9.23
C PHE A 39 -5.98 0.84 -8.18
N TYR A 40 -6.26 -0.05 -7.23
CA TYR A 40 -6.99 0.31 -6.01
C TYR A 40 -6.31 -0.36 -4.81
N TYR A 41 -6.76 -0.01 -3.61
CA TYR A 41 -6.38 -0.72 -2.39
C TYR A 41 -7.55 -0.68 -1.40
N ASP A 42 -7.89 -1.85 -0.84
CA ASP A 42 -8.92 -1.98 0.18
C ASP A 42 -8.30 -1.77 1.57
N PHE A 43 -8.89 -0.88 2.36
CA PHE A 43 -8.48 -0.58 3.72
C PHE A 43 -9.63 -0.82 4.70
N ASP A 44 -9.32 -1.46 5.83
CA ASP A 44 -10.19 -1.44 7.01
C ASP A 44 -9.76 -0.25 7.89
N LEU A 45 -10.68 0.70 8.04
CA LEU A 45 -10.50 2.00 8.69
C LEU A 45 -11.72 2.27 9.59
N ASP A 46 -11.48 2.68 10.83
CA ASP A 46 -12.53 3.19 11.72
C ASP A 46 -13.00 4.61 11.32
N TYR A 47 -12.40 5.17 10.27
CA TYR A 47 -12.62 6.52 9.77
C TYR A 47 -13.12 6.49 8.31
N ASN A 48 -14.18 7.23 8.03
CA ASN A 48 -14.68 7.40 6.67
C ASN A 48 -13.88 8.49 5.97
N LEU A 49 -13.16 8.12 4.91
CA LEU A 49 -12.37 9.06 4.11
C LEU A 49 -13.26 10.13 3.47
N SER A 50 -12.82 11.39 3.55
CA SER A 50 -13.42 12.49 2.82
C SER A 50 -12.60 12.82 1.56
N PRO A 51 -13.15 13.63 0.62
CA PRO A 51 -12.42 14.10 -0.55
C PRO A 51 -11.09 14.79 -0.22
N GLU A 52 -11.03 15.52 0.90
CA GLU A 52 -9.83 16.23 1.36
C GLU A 52 -8.72 15.27 1.78
N ASP A 53 -9.05 14.06 2.25
CA ASP A 53 -8.05 13.07 2.63
C ASP A 53 -7.38 12.46 1.41
N PHE A 54 -8.07 12.34 0.28
CA PHE A 54 -7.43 11.89 -0.95
C PHE A 54 -6.31 12.84 -1.38
N ILE A 55 -6.50 14.16 -1.21
CA ILE A 55 -5.45 15.16 -1.50
C ILE A 55 -4.24 14.94 -0.58
N LYS A 56 -4.47 14.70 0.72
CA LYS A 56 -3.39 14.42 1.67
C LYS A 56 -2.66 13.12 1.36
N ILE A 57 -3.40 12.06 1.01
CA ILE A 57 -2.83 10.77 0.64
C ILE A 57 -1.97 10.91 -0.61
N GLU A 58 -2.45 11.60 -1.66
CA GLU A 58 -1.68 11.82 -2.89
C GLU A 58 -0.42 12.65 -2.67
N GLN A 59 -0.51 13.70 -1.85
CA GLN A 59 0.66 14.49 -1.43
C GLN A 59 1.67 13.60 -0.70
N LYS A 60 1.19 12.76 0.23
CA LYS A 60 2.05 11.86 0.99
C LYS A 60 2.72 10.80 0.12
N MET A 61 1.99 10.24 -0.85
CA MET A 61 2.55 9.34 -1.86
C MET A 61 3.67 10.02 -2.65
N SER A 62 3.45 11.27 -3.07
CA SER A 62 4.46 12.06 -3.79
C SER A 62 5.71 12.31 -2.95
N GLU A 63 5.57 12.56 -1.65
CA GLU A 63 6.71 12.66 -0.73
C GLU A 63 7.50 11.34 -0.66
N ILE A 64 6.82 10.21 -0.49
CA ILE A 64 7.44 8.88 -0.40
C ILE A 64 8.20 8.55 -1.70
N ILE A 65 7.62 8.85 -2.86
CA ILE A 65 8.28 8.64 -4.16
C ILE A 65 9.57 9.47 -4.26
N LYS A 66 9.54 10.73 -3.81
CA LYS A 66 10.71 11.63 -3.86
C LYS A 66 11.86 11.17 -2.95
N GLN A 67 11.58 10.36 -1.92
CA GLN A 67 12.63 9.80 -1.06
C GLN A 67 13.50 8.76 -1.79
N GLY A 68 13.04 8.23 -2.93
CA GLY A 68 13.87 7.37 -3.79
C GLY A 68 14.25 6.03 -3.13
N HIS A 69 13.42 5.54 -2.20
CA HIS A 69 13.67 4.27 -1.54
C HIS A 69 13.66 3.09 -2.53
N THR A 70 14.59 2.16 -2.33
CA THR A 70 14.68 0.94 -3.13
C THR A 70 13.74 -0.13 -2.58
N PHE A 71 12.93 -0.73 -3.44
CA PHE A 71 12.13 -1.91 -3.07
C PHE A 71 13.05 -3.12 -2.86
N VAL A 72 12.96 -3.75 -1.69
CA VAL A 72 13.71 -4.97 -1.36
C VAL A 72 12.76 -6.15 -1.30
N LYS A 73 12.90 -7.07 -2.27
CA LYS A 73 12.18 -8.34 -2.27
C LYS A 73 12.87 -9.34 -1.35
N LYS A 74 12.14 -9.89 -0.38
CA LYS A 74 12.60 -11.01 0.45
C LYS A 74 11.71 -12.22 0.24
N VAL A 75 12.29 -13.36 -0.11
CA VAL A 75 11.60 -14.65 -0.13
C VAL A 75 11.63 -15.21 1.28
N VAL A 76 10.47 -15.58 1.81
CA VAL A 76 10.27 -16.11 3.16
C VAL A 76 9.35 -17.32 3.12
N THR A 77 9.39 -18.16 4.15
CA THR A 77 8.40 -19.23 4.28
C THR A 77 7.01 -18.66 4.59
N ARG A 78 5.97 -19.47 4.38
CA ARG A 78 4.61 -19.10 4.76
C ARG A 78 4.50 -18.79 6.26
N GLU A 79 5.14 -19.58 7.11
CA GLU A 79 5.13 -19.39 8.57
C GLU A 79 5.80 -18.07 8.97
N GLU A 80 6.92 -17.73 8.32
CA GLU A 80 7.60 -16.45 8.54
C GLU A 80 6.73 -15.26 8.10
N ALA A 81 6.11 -15.34 6.91
CA ALA A 81 5.18 -14.32 6.43
C ALA A 81 4.02 -14.10 7.42
N CYS A 82 3.36 -15.19 7.86
CA CYS A 82 2.29 -15.12 8.85
C CYS A 82 2.77 -14.49 10.18
N LYS A 83 3.98 -14.79 10.64
CA LYS A 83 4.54 -14.16 11.86
C LYS A 83 4.75 -12.65 11.68
N ILE A 84 5.31 -12.24 10.55
CA ILE A 84 5.56 -10.81 10.23
C ILE A 84 4.24 -10.03 10.26
N PHE A 85 3.21 -10.51 9.59
CA PHE A 85 1.93 -9.79 9.52
C PHE A 85 1.14 -9.83 10.82
N LYS A 86 1.21 -10.94 11.59
CA LYS A 86 0.66 -10.98 12.96
C LYS A 86 1.31 -9.96 13.89
N GLN A 87 2.64 -9.82 13.84
CA GLN A 87 3.36 -8.83 14.66
C GLN A 87 3.00 -7.39 14.28
N ARG A 88 2.68 -7.16 13.01
CA ARG A 88 2.22 -5.86 12.48
C ARG A 88 0.72 -5.61 12.70
N GLN A 89 0.00 -6.56 13.30
CA GLN A 89 -1.45 -6.49 13.51
C GLN A 89 -2.23 -6.29 12.21
N GLU A 90 -1.81 -6.98 11.14
CA GLU A 90 -2.47 -6.96 9.82
C GLU A 90 -3.29 -8.25 9.66
N PRO A 91 -4.55 -8.32 10.12
CA PRO A 91 -5.33 -9.58 10.19
C PRO A 91 -5.76 -10.12 8.83
N TYR A 92 -5.73 -9.30 7.78
CA TYR A 92 -6.10 -9.68 6.42
C TYR A 92 -4.91 -10.20 5.58
N LYS A 93 -3.71 -10.28 6.16
CA LYS A 93 -2.45 -10.63 5.48
C LYS A 93 -1.81 -11.92 5.99
#